data_AF-A0A9P3GS34-F1
#
_entry.id   AF-A0A9P3GS34-F1
#
_cell.length_a   1.000
_cell.length_b   1.000
_cell.length_c   1.000
_cell.angle_alpha   90.00
_cell.angle_beta   90.00
_cell.angle_gamma   90.00
#
_symmetry.space_group_name_H-M   'P 1'
#
loop_
_entity.id
_entity.type
_entity.pdbx_description
1 polymer ?
#
loop_
_entity_poly.entity_id
_entity_poly.type
_entity_poly.pdbx_seq_one_letter_code
_entity_poly.pdbx_strand_id
1 'polypeptide(L)'
;MVEWPEALPYVNLYMTTCVTYRDQPPLQTVLETVVKRLNAKNSIEALAGAQAGNVDDMMDMIFRTCTGCGAGKDYDQALLLLMQLTDDANPLQLSRSRRARGFAIMAHMCFEEGFTPDRGTMNIDAVHRGAVLADVAAKLGFVAPIVLRIADVVERTGFRRPETCPAGHSAARFAELTDLWRVYDQRKAELERRDGARDAKMLAMPNRYFCAAEGCGIEATHGSALSSCAGKCKQDWKPSYCSKECQRKDWPRHKPFCKADGTPDPSIVALRERIIRGESEPGEREEPQAVPATSGFVQRTPEEIASGRHERRMNIGMPEGGGVTMSSSTMTPEFMRDVQYHLQRLMNGEES
;
A
#
# COMPACT_ATOMS: atom_id res chain seq x y z
N MET A 1 12.86 23.15 17.44
CA MET A 1 11.68 22.64 16.71
C MET A 1 10.77 22.06 17.76
N VAL A 2 9.54 22.54 17.88
CA VAL A 2 8.53 21.85 18.71
C VAL A 2 8.16 20.59 17.93
N GLU A 3 8.64 19.45 18.40
CA GLU A 3 8.24 18.16 17.85
C GLU A 3 6.77 17.95 18.25
N TRP A 4 5.89 17.80 17.27
CA TRP A 4 4.49 17.41 17.48
C TRP A 4 4.39 15.91 17.18
N PRO A 5 4.82 14.99 18.08
CA PRO A 5 4.65 13.56 17.86
C PRO A 5 3.16 13.20 17.69
N GLU A 6 2.29 13.99 18.32
CA GLU A 6 0.83 13.88 18.23
C GLU A 6 0.25 14.35 16.88
N ALA A 7 1.05 14.90 15.96
CA ALA A 7 0.56 15.31 14.64
C ALA A 7 0.34 14.13 13.69
N LEU A 8 0.95 12.96 13.94
CA LEU A 8 0.85 11.80 13.06
C LEU A 8 -0.60 11.30 12.88
N PRO A 9 -1.41 11.14 13.93
CA PRO A 9 -2.83 10.85 13.79
C PRO A 9 -3.58 11.84 12.90
N TYR A 10 -3.33 13.16 13.05
CA TYR A 10 -3.92 14.20 12.21
C TYR A 10 -3.51 13.99 10.74
N VAL A 11 -2.21 13.84 10.48
CA VAL A 11 -1.66 13.62 9.14
C VAL A 11 -2.26 12.38 8.49
N ASN A 12 -2.37 11.29 9.24
CA ASN A 12 -2.95 10.05 8.74
C ASN A 12 -4.43 10.23 8.37
N LEU A 13 -5.22 10.88 9.24
CA LEU A 13 -6.62 11.19 8.96
C LEU A 13 -6.76 12.07 7.72
N TYR A 14 -5.93 13.11 7.59
CA TYR A 14 -5.90 14.00 6.43
C TYR A 14 -5.56 13.26 5.13
N MET A 15 -4.49 12.46 5.12
CA MET A 15 -4.08 11.67 3.95
C MET A 15 -5.15 10.67 3.54
N THR A 16 -5.87 10.12 4.51
CA THR A 16 -6.89 9.09 4.30
C THR A 16 -8.20 9.66 3.76
N THR A 17 -8.54 10.91 4.11
CA THR A 17 -9.88 11.48 3.87
C THR A 17 -9.90 12.74 3.00
N CYS A 18 -8.80 13.49 2.91
CA CYS A 18 -8.75 14.79 2.21
C CYS A 18 -7.90 14.82 0.94
N VAL A 19 -7.21 13.74 0.65
CA VAL A 19 -6.35 13.57 -0.52
C VAL A 19 -6.99 12.57 -1.47
N THR A 20 -6.91 12.80 -2.78
CA THR A 20 -7.40 11.84 -3.78
C THR A 20 -6.48 10.62 -3.82
N TYR A 21 -6.99 9.44 -4.15
CA TYR A 21 -6.11 8.27 -4.27
C TYR A 21 -5.06 8.39 -5.39
N ARG A 22 -5.27 9.30 -6.35
CA ARG A 22 -4.36 9.56 -7.48
C ARG A 22 -3.25 10.53 -7.13
N ASP A 23 -3.54 11.52 -6.29
CA ASP A 23 -2.64 12.65 -6.02
C ASP A 23 -2.16 12.61 -4.56
N GLN A 24 -1.57 11.48 -4.14
CA GLN A 24 -1.04 11.35 -2.78
C GLN A 24 0.28 12.12 -2.62
N PRO A 25 0.32 13.23 -1.86
CA PRO A 25 1.57 13.93 -1.61
C PRO A 25 2.50 13.10 -0.72
N PRO A 26 3.82 13.37 -0.75
CA PRO A 26 4.74 12.74 0.19
C PRO A 26 4.32 13.02 1.64
N LEU A 27 4.43 12.00 2.51
CA LEU A 27 4.04 12.09 3.93
C LEU A 27 4.73 13.27 4.63
N GLN A 28 6.02 13.48 4.36
CA GLN A 28 6.81 14.56 4.92
C GLN A 28 6.23 15.95 4.61
N THR A 29 5.80 16.17 3.36
CA THR A 29 5.20 17.44 2.94
C THR A 29 3.89 17.72 3.68
N VAL A 30 3.08 16.68 3.92
CA VAL A 30 1.83 16.83 4.69
C VAL A 30 2.10 17.06 6.16
N LEU A 31 3.06 16.36 6.73
CA LEU A 31 3.49 16.56 8.11
C LEU A 31 3.95 18.00 8.35
N GLU A 32 4.81 18.54 7.50
CA GLU A 32 5.27 19.93 7.56
C GLU A 32 4.11 20.91 7.45
N THR A 33 3.15 20.66 6.56
CA THR A 33 1.95 21.49 6.38
C THR A 33 1.07 21.48 7.63
N VAL A 34 0.84 20.31 8.24
CA VAL A 34 0.04 20.15 9.45
C VAL A 34 0.73 20.82 10.63
N VAL A 35 2.03 20.59 10.84
CA VAL A 35 2.80 21.24 11.93
C VAL A 35 2.78 22.76 11.78
N LYS A 36 2.94 23.28 10.56
CA LYS A 36 2.82 24.72 10.29
C LYS A 36 1.43 25.25 10.67
N ARG A 37 0.36 24.52 10.36
CA ARG A 37 -1.02 24.90 10.72
C ARG A 37 -1.24 24.87 12.24
N LEU A 38 -0.80 23.81 12.92
CA LEU A 38 -0.92 23.66 14.37
C LEU A 38 -0.19 24.78 15.13
N ASN A 39 0.97 25.24 14.62
CA ASN A 39 1.71 26.35 15.22
C ASN A 39 1.10 27.73 14.90
N ALA A 40 0.32 27.85 13.82
CA ALA A 40 -0.25 29.13 13.40
C ALA A 40 -1.49 29.53 14.19
N LYS A 41 -2.27 28.56 14.69
CA LYS A 41 -3.46 28.78 15.51
C LYS A 41 -3.55 27.73 16.61
N ASN A 42 -3.83 28.15 17.83
CA ASN A 42 -4.21 27.21 18.90
C ASN A 42 -5.66 26.72 18.69
N SER A 43 -6.09 25.73 19.48
CA SER A 43 -7.44 25.14 19.34
C SER A 43 -8.58 26.09 19.71
N ILE A 44 -8.35 27.07 20.59
CA ILE A 44 -9.35 28.08 20.95
C ILE A 44 -9.59 29.01 19.76
N GLU A 45 -8.53 29.47 19.10
CA GLU A 45 -8.59 30.32 17.92
C GLU A 45 -9.23 29.60 16.73
N ALA A 46 -8.84 28.34 16.50
CA ALA A 46 -9.44 27.52 15.45
C ALA A 46 -10.92 27.22 15.73
N LEU A 47 -11.33 26.98 16.99
CA LEU A 47 -12.74 26.81 17.35
C LEU A 47 -13.55 28.09 17.13
N ALA A 48 -13.01 29.25 17.54
CA ALA A 48 -13.66 30.54 17.31
C ALA A 48 -13.85 30.82 15.80
N GLY A 49 -12.82 30.53 14.99
CA GLY A 49 -12.91 30.62 13.53
C GLY A 49 -13.96 29.66 12.94
N ALA A 50 -14.00 28.42 13.42
CA ALA A 50 -14.99 27.44 13.00
C ALA A 50 -16.42 27.89 13.32
N GLN A 51 -16.65 28.42 14.52
CA GLN A 51 -17.95 28.98 14.94
C GLN A 51 -18.35 30.21 14.14
N ALA A 52 -17.39 31.00 13.66
CA ALA A 52 -17.62 32.10 12.73
C ALA A 52 -17.88 31.65 11.27
N GLY A 53 -17.91 30.34 11.00
CA GLY A 53 -18.13 29.78 9.66
C GLY A 53 -16.88 29.79 8.77
N ASN A 54 -15.68 29.99 9.32
CA ASN A 54 -14.44 29.84 8.56
C ASN A 54 -14.19 28.36 8.25
N VAL A 55 -14.33 27.99 6.98
CA VAL A 55 -14.27 26.60 6.51
C VAL A 55 -12.93 25.92 6.80
N ASP A 56 -11.83 26.65 6.67
CA ASP A 56 -10.50 26.06 6.88
C ASP A 56 -10.28 25.79 8.38
N ASP A 57 -10.79 26.66 9.25
CA ASP A 57 -10.79 26.46 10.70
C ASP A 57 -11.78 25.36 11.14
N MET A 58 -12.94 25.24 10.49
CA MET A 58 -13.86 24.10 10.71
C MET A 58 -13.16 22.78 10.40
N MET A 59 -12.52 22.68 9.23
CA MET A 59 -11.77 21.49 8.84
C MET A 59 -10.63 21.21 9.82
N ASP A 60 -9.85 22.23 10.21
CA ASP A 60 -8.79 22.07 11.20
C ASP A 60 -9.32 21.53 12.52
N MET A 61 -10.40 22.10 13.04
CA MET A 61 -11.02 21.66 14.28
C MET A 61 -11.56 20.24 14.21
N ILE A 62 -12.19 19.84 13.09
CA ILE A 62 -12.63 18.46 12.86
C ILE A 62 -11.45 17.49 13.01
N PHE A 63 -10.30 17.79 12.39
CA PHE A 63 -9.13 16.92 12.51
C PHE A 63 -8.60 16.88 13.94
N ARG A 64 -8.53 18.03 14.63
CA ARG A 64 -8.05 18.10 16.02
C ARG A 64 -8.95 17.27 16.95
N THR A 65 -10.27 17.42 16.87
CA THR A 65 -11.20 16.73 17.77
C THR A 65 -11.38 15.25 17.41
N CYS A 66 -11.23 14.84 16.14
CA CYS A 66 -11.20 13.42 15.79
C CYS A 66 -9.91 12.73 16.31
N THR A 67 -8.78 13.43 16.30
CA THR A 67 -7.47 12.80 16.54
C THR A 67 -6.92 13.02 17.95
N GLY A 68 -7.40 14.04 18.66
CA GLY A 68 -6.84 14.51 19.93
C GLY A 68 -5.63 15.43 19.76
N CYS A 69 -5.30 15.83 18.53
CA CYS A 69 -4.12 16.64 18.25
C CYS A 69 -4.40 18.12 18.55
N GLY A 70 -3.86 18.63 19.66
CA GLY A 70 -4.01 20.04 20.06
C GLY A 70 -5.41 20.44 20.57
N ALA A 71 -6.37 19.51 20.60
CA ALA A 71 -7.67 19.63 21.25
C ALA A 71 -8.07 18.27 21.85
N GLY A 72 -8.93 18.25 22.86
CA GLY A 72 -9.47 16.99 23.38
C GLY A 72 -10.22 16.21 22.30
N LYS A 73 -10.19 14.87 22.38
CA LYS A 73 -10.99 14.03 21.48
C LYS A 73 -12.47 14.26 21.75
N ASP A 74 -13.20 14.67 20.72
CA ASP A 74 -14.63 14.98 20.79
C ASP A 74 -15.27 14.73 19.41
N TYR A 75 -15.76 13.50 19.23
CA TYR A 75 -16.40 13.08 17.98
C TYR A 75 -17.76 13.75 17.75
N ASP A 76 -18.48 14.12 18.81
CA ASP A 76 -19.76 14.80 18.70
C ASP A 76 -19.56 16.21 18.14
N GLN A 77 -18.57 16.94 18.66
CA GLN A 77 -18.18 18.25 18.13
C GLN A 77 -17.69 18.16 16.68
N ALA A 78 -16.92 17.12 16.33
CA ALA A 78 -16.49 16.88 14.96
C ALA A 78 -17.70 16.65 14.03
N LEU A 79 -18.66 15.82 14.46
CA LEU A 79 -19.86 15.51 13.70
C LEU A 79 -20.73 16.74 13.47
N LEU A 80 -20.92 17.59 14.48
CA LEU A 80 -21.67 18.84 14.34
C LEU A 80 -21.05 19.76 13.28
N LEU A 81 -19.72 19.91 13.27
CA LEU A 81 -19.02 20.70 12.25
C LEU A 81 -19.11 20.04 10.86
N LEU A 82 -19.01 18.71 10.78
CA LEU A 82 -19.15 17.97 9.53
C LEU A 82 -20.56 18.06 8.95
N MET A 83 -21.60 18.01 9.78
CA MET A 83 -22.99 18.20 9.36
C MET A 83 -23.17 19.58 8.74
N GLN A 84 -22.60 20.63 9.35
CA GLN A 84 -22.58 21.96 8.74
C GLN A 84 -21.89 21.89 7.37
N LEU A 85 -20.68 21.33 7.26
CA LEU A 85 -19.95 21.27 5.98
C LEU A 85 -20.64 20.44 4.89
N THR A 86 -21.46 19.46 5.25
CA THR A 86 -22.05 18.50 4.31
C THR A 86 -23.48 18.80 3.92
N ASP A 87 -24.19 19.63 4.70
CA ASP A 87 -25.58 20.02 4.44
C ASP A 87 -25.74 20.69 3.05
N ASP A 88 -26.77 20.26 2.31
CA ASP A 88 -27.15 20.82 1.02
C ASP A 88 -27.71 22.24 1.16
N ALA A 89 -28.39 22.53 2.27
CA ALA A 89 -28.95 23.84 2.56
C ALA A 89 -27.92 24.83 3.14
N ASN A 90 -26.65 24.41 3.27
CA ASN A 90 -25.64 25.15 3.99
C ASN A 90 -25.44 26.59 3.42
N PRO A 91 -25.56 27.64 4.26
CA PRO A 91 -25.35 29.04 3.85
C PRO A 91 -23.91 29.34 3.38
N LEU A 92 -22.92 28.50 3.69
CA LEU A 92 -21.51 28.71 3.37
C LEU A 92 -21.17 28.54 1.87
N GLN A 93 -22.13 28.11 1.03
CA GLN A 93 -21.95 27.93 -0.43
C GLN A 93 -20.66 27.16 -0.79
N LEU A 94 -20.43 26.05 -0.08
CA LEU A 94 -19.19 25.28 -0.22
C LEU A 94 -19.05 24.65 -1.60
N SER A 95 -17.82 24.59 -2.10
CA SER A 95 -17.52 23.86 -3.32
C SER A 95 -17.81 22.37 -3.15
N ARG A 96 -18.20 21.70 -4.25
CA ARG A 96 -18.43 20.23 -4.27
C ARG A 96 -17.26 19.45 -3.66
N SER A 97 -16.03 19.87 -3.95
CA SER A 97 -14.82 19.22 -3.42
C SER A 97 -14.71 19.32 -1.88
N ARG A 98 -15.01 20.48 -1.29
CA ARG A 98 -14.99 20.65 0.17
C ARG A 98 -16.06 19.80 0.85
N ARG A 99 -17.28 19.78 0.30
CA ARG A 99 -18.37 18.93 0.79
C ARG A 99 -18.02 17.45 0.73
N ALA A 100 -17.44 17.00 -0.39
CA ALA A 100 -17.05 15.61 -0.57
C ALA A 100 -15.96 15.14 0.42
N ARG A 101 -15.03 16.03 0.80
CA ARG A 101 -14.06 15.75 1.89
C ARG A 101 -14.75 15.59 3.23
N GLY A 102 -15.75 16.43 3.54
CA GLY A 102 -16.58 16.27 4.74
C GLY A 102 -17.23 14.87 4.79
N PHE A 103 -17.88 14.45 3.70
CA PHE A 103 -18.43 13.10 3.61
C PHE A 103 -17.38 11.99 3.75
N ALA A 104 -16.18 12.17 3.19
CA ALA A 104 -15.08 11.21 3.36
C ALA A 104 -14.59 11.09 4.81
N ILE A 105 -14.57 12.20 5.57
CA ILE A 105 -14.25 12.17 7.01
C ILE A 105 -15.36 11.47 7.80
N MET A 106 -16.63 11.80 7.55
CA MET A 106 -17.75 11.10 8.19
C MET A 106 -17.73 9.60 7.88
N ALA A 107 -17.42 9.24 6.62
CA ALA A 107 -17.28 7.85 6.21
C ALA A 107 -16.19 7.13 7.00
N HIS A 108 -15.04 7.77 7.22
CA HIS A 108 -13.97 7.25 8.06
C HIS A 108 -14.44 7.00 9.50
N MET A 109 -15.10 7.99 10.11
CA MET A 109 -15.59 7.89 11.50
C MET A 109 -16.55 6.70 11.67
N CYS A 110 -17.59 6.62 10.84
CA CYS A 110 -18.52 5.49 10.90
C CYS A 110 -17.86 4.15 10.58
N PHE A 111 -16.87 4.13 9.70
CA PHE A 111 -16.17 2.90 9.34
C PHE A 111 -15.28 2.37 10.46
N GLU A 112 -14.55 3.24 11.17
CA GLU A 112 -13.71 2.84 12.31
C GLU A 112 -14.56 2.35 13.50
N GLU A 113 -15.77 2.90 13.72
CA GLU A 113 -16.77 2.33 14.64
C GLU A 113 -17.19 0.89 14.27
N GLY A 114 -17.06 0.53 12.98
CA GLY A 114 -17.35 -0.79 12.45
C GLY A 114 -16.43 -1.89 12.97
N PHE A 115 -15.23 -1.54 13.43
CA PHE A 115 -14.23 -2.49 13.91
C PHE A 115 -14.08 -2.36 15.41
N THR A 116 -14.70 -3.29 16.16
CA THR A 116 -14.47 -3.37 17.60
C THR A 116 -13.04 -3.84 17.90
N PRO A 117 -12.47 -3.48 19.06
CA PRO A 117 -11.17 -4.01 19.50
C PRO A 117 -11.14 -5.54 19.53
N ASP A 118 -12.29 -6.15 19.81
CA ASP A 118 -12.54 -7.56 19.56
C ASP A 118 -12.73 -7.76 18.06
N ARG A 119 -11.65 -8.13 17.36
CA ARG A 119 -11.58 -8.24 15.90
C ARG A 119 -12.56 -9.28 15.31
N GLY A 120 -13.27 -10.04 16.15
CA GLY A 120 -14.21 -11.08 15.74
C GLY A 120 -15.59 -10.58 15.30
N THR A 121 -16.02 -9.38 15.71
CA THR A 121 -17.38 -8.88 15.41
C THR A 121 -17.35 -7.54 14.69
N MET A 122 -17.69 -7.54 13.40
CA MET A 122 -17.84 -6.30 12.62
C MET A 122 -19.24 -5.72 12.83
N ASN A 123 -19.34 -4.44 13.22
CA ASN A 123 -20.61 -3.73 13.26
C ASN A 123 -21.02 -3.34 11.84
N ILE A 124 -21.81 -4.20 11.20
CA ILE A 124 -22.20 -4.08 9.78
C ILE A 124 -23.00 -2.80 9.54
N ASP A 125 -23.76 -2.31 10.52
CA ASP A 125 -24.54 -1.07 10.37
C ASP A 125 -23.62 0.16 10.34
N ALA A 126 -22.57 0.17 11.14
CA ALA A 126 -21.55 1.22 11.11
C ALA A 126 -20.78 1.21 9.78
N VAL A 127 -20.40 0.01 9.29
CA VAL A 127 -19.79 -0.16 7.97
C VAL A 127 -20.72 0.31 6.84
N HIS A 128 -22.02 -0.01 6.91
CA HIS A 128 -23.00 0.44 5.93
C HIS A 128 -23.15 1.96 5.92
N ARG A 129 -23.26 2.61 7.09
CA ARG A 129 -23.27 4.08 7.20
C ARG A 129 -22.01 4.69 6.57
N GLY A 130 -20.84 4.12 6.88
CA GLY A 130 -19.58 4.53 6.27
C GLY A 130 -19.59 4.41 4.74
N ALA A 131 -20.14 3.30 4.22
CA ALA A 131 -20.26 3.05 2.79
C ALA A 131 -21.24 4.00 2.09
N VAL A 132 -22.38 4.34 2.71
CA VAL A 132 -23.32 5.36 2.20
C VAL A 132 -22.64 6.72 2.08
N LEU A 133 -21.89 7.14 3.11
CA LEU A 133 -21.17 8.41 3.10
C LEU A 133 -20.04 8.41 2.06
N ALA A 134 -19.35 7.28 1.89
CA ALA A 134 -18.33 7.10 0.87
C ALA A 134 -18.91 7.15 -0.56
N ASP A 135 -20.11 6.59 -0.77
CA ASP A 135 -20.85 6.67 -2.03
C ASP A 135 -21.19 8.13 -2.39
N VAL A 136 -21.67 8.92 -1.41
CA VAL A 136 -21.92 10.36 -1.61
C VAL A 136 -20.63 11.13 -1.95
N ALA A 137 -19.51 10.83 -1.28
CA ALA A 137 -18.22 11.43 -1.63
C ALA A 137 -17.79 11.09 -3.07
N ALA A 138 -17.95 9.82 -3.48
CA ALA A 138 -17.68 9.35 -4.84
C ALA A 138 -18.59 10.02 -5.88
N LYS A 139 -19.89 10.17 -5.58
CA LYS A 139 -20.87 10.88 -6.41
C LYS A 139 -20.50 12.35 -6.63
N LEU A 140 -19.92 12.99 -5.61
CA LEU A 140 -19.40 14.35 -5.71
C LEU A 140 -18.08 14.46 -6.50
N GLY A 141 -17.55 13.32 -6.97
CA GLY A 141 -16.35 13.26 -7.80
C GLY A 141 -15.04 13.21 -7.02
N PHE A 142 -15.09 12.92 -5.72
CA PHE A 142 -13.91 12.88 -4.86
C PHE A 142 -13.71 11.46 -4.30
N VAL A 143 -12.60 10.83 -4.70
CA VAL A 143 -12.28 9.46 -4.30
C VAL A 143 -11.02 9.49 -3.44
N ALA A 144 -11.22 9.52 -2.12
CA ALA A 144 -10.14 9.42 -1.14
C ALA A 144 -9.76 7.95 -0.87
N PRO A 145 -8.56 7.67 -0.29
CA PRO A 145 -8.18 6.33 0.12
C PRO A 145 -9.22 5.61 0.98
N ILE A 146 -9.89 6.33 1.90
CA ILE A 146 -10.94 5.74 2.73
C ILE A 146 -12.12 5.20 1.92
N VAL A 147 -12.52 5.89 0.85
CA VAL A 147 -13.63 5.48 -0.02
C VAL A 147 -13.33 4.12 -0.64
N LEU A 148 -12.10 3.95 -1.16
CA LEU A 148 -11.65 2.68 -1.73
C LEU A 148 -11.46 1.59 -0.67
N ARG A 149 -10.95 1.95 0.53
CA ARG A 149 -10.78 1.00 1.65
C ARG A 149 -12.11 0.44 2.12
N ILE A 150 -13.15 1.28 2.23
CA ILE A 150 -14.49 0.85 2.60
C ILE A 150 -15.05 -0.11 1.55
N ALA A 151 -15.01 0.25 0.27
CA ALA A 151 -15.47 -0.62 -0.82
C ALA A 151 -14.74 -1.98 -0.82
N ASP A 152 -13.43 -1.96 -0.63
CA ASP A 152 -12.60 -3.16 -0.58
C ASP A 152 -12.95 -4.10 0.58
N VAL A 153 -13.22 -3.56 1.76
CA VAL A 153 -13.68 -4.37 2.90
C VAL A 153 -15.06 -4.96 2.62
N VAL A 154 -16.01 -4.17 2.10
CA VAL A 154 -17.37 -4.65 1.78
C VAL A 154 -17.33 -5.74 0.69
N GLU A 155 -16.45 -5.63 -0.31
CA GLU A 155 -16.21 -6.67 -1.31
C GLU A 155 -15.66 -7.95 -0.66
N ARG A 156 -14.56 -7.85 0.11
CA ARG A 156 -13.87 -9.00 0.71
C ARG A 156 -14.70 -9.76 1.74
N THR A 157 -15.60 -9.05 2.42
CA THR A 157 -16.54 -9.63 3.39
C THR A 157 -17.81 -10.18 2.73
N GLY A 158 -17.93 -10.07 1.40
CA GLY A 158 -19.03 -10.63 0.63
C GLY A 158 -20.33 -9.82 0.69
N PHE A 159 -20.35 -8.66 1.35
CA PHE A 159 -21.56 -7.85 1.48
C PHE A 159 -21.99 -7.16 0.19
N ARG A 160 -21.13 -7.08 -0.82
CA ARG A 160 -21.48 -6.48 -2.12
C ARG A 160 -22.53 -7.28 -2.88
N ARG A 161 -22.48 -8.62 -2.82
CA ARG A 161 -23.26 -9.50 -3.69
C ARG A 161 -24.10 -10.50 -2.89
N PRO A 162 -25.35 -10.79 -3.28
CA PRO A 162 -26.16 -11.79 -2.59
C PRO A 162 -25.50 -13.16 -2.50
N GLU A 163 -24.74 -13.57 -3.52
CA GLU A 163 -24.14 -14.90 -3.62
C GLU A 163 -22.96 -15.11 -2.66
N THR A 164 -22.29 -14.03 -2.26
CA THR A 164 -21.14 -14.07 -1.34
C THR A 164 -21.49 -13.55 0.05
N CYS A 165 -22.74 -13.11 0.26
CA CYS A 165 -23.17 -12.53 1.52
C CYS A 165 -23.19 -13.59 2.64
N PRO A 166 -22.59 -13.30 3.82
CA PRO A 166 -22.64 -14.23 4.94
C PRO A 166 -24.09 -14.52 5.39
N ALA A 167 -24.35 -15.77 5.79
CA ALA A 167 -25.68 -16.20 6.21
C ALA A 167 -26.23 -15.33 7.35
N GLY A 168 -27.52 -14.98 7.27
CA GLY A 168 -28.18 -14.11 8.26
C GLY A 168 -28.04 -12.60 7.98
N HIS A 169 -27.35 -12.22 6.90
CA HIS A 169 -27.24 -10.82 6.49
C HIS A 169 -27.82 -10.57 5.09
N SER A 170 -28.03 -9.29 4.75
CA SER A 170 -28.54 -8.87 3.45
C SER A 170 -27.53 -7.97 2.72
N ALA A 171 -27.19 -8.36 1.49
CA ALA A 171 -26.38 -7.56 0.58
C ALA A 171 -27.15 -6.41 -0.09
N ALA A 172 -28.50 -6.41 -0.03
CA ALA A 172 -29.35 -5.49 -0.78
C ALA A 172 -28.98 -4.02 -0.54
N ARG A 173 -28.76 -3.65 0.72
CA ARG A 173 -28.40 -2.28 1.12
C ARG A 173 -27.02 -1.81 0.63
N PHE A 174 -26.13 -2.73 0.31
CA PHE A 174 -24.80 -2.41 -0.24
C PHE A 174 -24.82 -2.40 -1.77
N ALA A 175 -25.68 -3.19 -2.40
CA ALA A 175 -25.81 -3.24 -3.86
C ALA A 175 -26.26 -1.89 -4.45
N GLU A 176 -26.98 -1.06 -3.69
CA GLU A 176 -27.48 0.26 -4.09
C GLU A 176 -26.39 1.35 -4.17
N LEU A 177 -25.17 1.10 -3.66
CA LEU A 177 -24.07 2.07 -3.59
C LEU A 177 -23.34 2.21 -4.93
N THR A 178 -24.06 2.65 -5.96
CA THR A 178 -23.61 2.61 -7.37
C THR A 178 -22.37 3.46 -7.65
N ASP A 179 -22.24 4.64 -7.04
CA ASP A 179 -21.11 5.54 -7.27
C ASP A 179 -19.84 5.00 -6.61
N LEU A 180 -19.96 4.39 -5.42
CA LEU A 180 -18.89 3.69 -4.71
C LEU A 180 -18.36 2.51 -5.54
N TRP A 181 -19.26 1.67 -6.05
CA TRP A 181 -18.85 0.51 -6.87
C TRP A 181 -18.20 0.91 -8.17
N ARG A 182 -18.71 1.95 -8.84
CA ARG A 182 -18.10 2.48 -10.07
C ARG A 182 -16.64 2.87 -9.84
N VAL A 183 -16.33 3.61 -8.77
CA VAL A 183 -14.96 4.07 -8.51
C VAL A 183 -14.05 2.94 -8.02
N TYR A 184 -14.59 1.97 -7.28
CA TYR A 184 -13.86 0.78 -6.86
C TYR A 184 -13.50 -0.14 -8.04
N ASP A 185 -14.45 -0.44 -8.92
CA ASP A 185 -14.22 -1.27 -10.11
C ASP A 185 -13.25 -0.59 -11.07
N GLN A 186 -13.36 0.72 -11.26
CA GLN A 186 -12.38 1.50 -12.03
C GLN A 186 -10.98 1.33 -11.43
N ARG A 187 -10.84 1.46 -10.11
CA ARG A 187 -9.55 1.29 -9.44
C ARG A 187 -9.02 -0.14 -9.57
N LYS A 188 -9.88 -1.14 -9.43
CA LYS A 188 -9.50 -2.55 -9.60
C LYS A 188 -9.00 -2.81 -11.02
N ALA A 189 -9.70 -2.32 -12.04
CA ALA A 189 -9.27 -2.42 -13.44
C ALA A 189 -7.97 -1.64 -13.74
N GLU A 190 -7.72 -0.50 -13.08
CA GLU A 190 -6.42 0.18 -13.14
C GLU A 190 -5.30 -0.69 -12.57
N LEU A 191 -5.51 -1.31 -11.42
CA LEU A 191 -4.55 -2.20 -10.78
C LEU A 191 -4.28 -3.44 -11.63
N GLU A 192 -5.34 -4.11 -12.11
CA GLU A 192 -5.24 -5.27 -13.01
C GLU A 192 -4.51 -4.95 -14.30
N ARG A 193 -4.78 -3.79 -14.93
CA ARG A 193 -4.02 -3.36 -16.12
C ARG A 193 -2.55 -3.12 -15.80
N ARG A 194 -2.24 -2.50 -14.66
CA ARG A 194 -0.87 -2.23 -14.24
C ARG A 194 -0.12 -3.53 -13.94
N ASP A 195 -0.76 -4.46 -13.24
CA ASP A 195 -0.20 -5.77 -12.91
C ASP A 195 -0.05 -6.63 -14.17
N GLY A 196 -1.06 -6.71 -15.04
CA GLY A 196 -0.96 -7.41 -16.33
C GLY A 196 0.13 -6.83 -17.25
N ALA A 197 0.30 -5.50 -17.28
CA ALA A 197 1.39 -4.88 -18.03
C ALA A 197 2.77 -5.17 -17.42
N ARG A 198 2.87 -5.30 -16.09
CA ARG A 198 4.08 -5.74 -15.41
C ARG A 198 4.37 -7.20 -15.75
N ASP A 199 3.39 -8.08 -15.60
CA ASP A 199 3.54 -9.51 -15.81
C ASP A 199 3.89 -9.81 -17.28
N ALA A 200 3.30 -9.09 -18.24
CA ALA A 200 3.69 -9.15 -19.65
C ALA A 200 5.16 -8.76 -19.89
N LYS A 201 5.66 -7.71 -19.22
CA LYS A 201 7.08 -7.31 -19.29
C LYS A 201 7.99 -8.37 -18.67
N MET A 202 7.56 -8.98 -17.56
CA MET A 202 8.29 -10.05 -16.91
C MET A 202 8.37 -11.29 -17.80
N LEU A 203 7.27 -11.71 -18.42
CA LEU A 203 7.23 -12.84 -19.35
C LEU A 203 8.07 -12.59 -20.62
N ALA A 204 8.12 -11.36 -21.10
CA ALA A 204 8.93 -10.99 -22.26
C ALA A 204 10.44 -11.09 -21.99
N MET A 205 10.90 -10.73 -20.78
CA MET A 205 12.32 -10.78 -20.40
C MET A 205 12.52 -11.29 -18.96
N PRO A 206 12.26 -12.58 -18.67
CA PRO A 206 12.25 -13.09 -17.30
C PRO A 206 13.60 -12.90 -16.58
N ASN A 207 14.69 -13.15 -17.29
CA ASN A 207 16.07 -12.97 -16.83
C ASN A 207 16.43 -11.54 -16.37
N ARG A 208 15.60 -10.54 -16.66
CA ARG A 208 15.79 -9.14 -16.23
C ARG A 208 15.18 -8.84 -14.86
N TYR A 209 14.19 -9.62 -14.44
CA TYR A 209 13.39 -9.37 -13.24
C TYR A 209 13.70 -10.34 -12.10
N PHE A 210 14.47 -11.40 -12.36
CA PHE A 210 14.81 -12.40 -11.35
C PHE A 210 16.33 -12.47 -11.15
N CYS A 211 16.75 -12.68 -9.91
CA CYS A 211 18.14 -12.99 -9.61
C CYS A 211 18.51 -14.35 -10.20
N ALA A 212 19.55 -14.39 -11.02
CA ALA A 212 20.03 -15.61 -11.67
C ALA A 212 20.84 -16.53 -10.73
N ALA A 213 21.25 -16.03 -9.55
CA ALA A 213 21.95 -16.88 -8.58
C ALA A 213 20.98 -17.90 -7.99
N GLU A 214 21.37 -19.17 -8.09
CA GLU A 214 20.60 -20.32 -7.61
C GLU A 214 20.20 -20.16 -6.13
N GLY A 215 18.93 -20.44 -5.82
CA GLY A 215 18.34 -20.35 -4.48
C GLY A 215 18.08 -18.92 -3.97
N CYS A 216 18.48 -17.87 -4.69
CA CYS A 216 18.33 -16.49 -4.21
C CYS A 216 16.87 -16.02 -4.13
N GLY A 217 16.03 -16.38 -5.11
CA GLY A 217 14.59 -16.10 -5.12
C GLY A 217 14.17 -14.62 -5.12
N ILE A 218 15.11 -13.68 -5.22
CA ILE A 218 14.80 -12.24 -5.29
C ILE A 218 14.26 -11.89 -6.67
N GLU A 219 13.09 -11.27 -6.67
CA GLU A 219 12.43 -10.67 -7.81
C GLU A 219 12.55 -9.14 -7.72
N ALA A 220 12.61 -8.47 -8.87
CA ALA A 220 12.55 -7.02 -8.96
C ALA A 220 11.23 -6.59 -9.60
N THR A 221 10.64 -5.49 -9.11
CA THR A 221 9.46 -4.91 -9.77
C THR A 221 9.81 -4.16 -11.05
N HIS A 222 11.08 -3.73 -11.16
CA HIS A 222 11.60 -3.00 -12.31
C HIS A 222 12.90 -3.63 -12.81
N GLY A 223 13.07 -3.72 -14.12
CA GLY A 223 14.25 -4.34 -14.74
C GLY A 223 15.56 -3.55 -14.57
N SER A 224 15.55 -2.49 -13.75
CA SER A 224 16.74 -1.76 -13.32
C SER A 224 17.09 -1.96 -11.84
N ALA A 225 16.26 -2.70 -11.08
CA ALA A 225 16.53 -2.95 -9.66
C ALA A 225 17.57 -4.07 -9.45
N LEU A 226 17.86 -4.84 -10.50
CA LEU A 226 18.91 -5.86 -10.57
C LEU A 226 20.03 -5.39 -11.50
N SER A 227 21.25 -5.83 -11.22
CA SER A 227 22.42 -5.57 -12.05
C SER A 227 22.58 -6.67 -13.08
N SER A 228 22.50 -6.34 -14.37
CA SER A 228 22.74 -7.30 -15.45
C SER A 228 24.23 -7.64 -15.59
N CYS A 229 24.54 -8.85 -16.06
CA CYS A 229 25.91 -9.24 -16.38
C CYS A 229 26.55 -8.26 -17.38
N ALA A 230 27.76 -7.78 -17.04
CA ALA A 230 28.51 -6.83 -17.86
C ALA A 230 29.23 -7.48 -19.07
N GLY A 231 29.14 -8.80 -19.21
CA GLY A 231 29.78 -9.53 -20.30
C GLY A 231 29.05 -9.43 -21.65
N LYS A 232 29.58 -10.14 -22.64
CA LYS A 232 29.10 -10.09 -24.03
C LYS A 232 27.93 -11.03 -24.33
N CYS A 233 27.34 -11.70 -23.33
CA CYS A 233 26.20 -12.58 -23.55
C CYS A 233 25.00 -11.85 -24.17
N LYS A 234 24.22 -12.57 -24.98
CA LYS A 234 23.03 -12.06 -25.66
C LYS A 234 22.00 -11.55 -24.65
N GLN A 235 21.31 -10.47 -25.00
CA GLN A 235 20.38 -9.79 -24.10
C GLN A 235 19.25 -10.69 -23.60
N ASP A 236 18.73 -11.58 -24.45
CA ASP A 236 17.63 -12.50 -24.13
C ASP A 236 17.98 -13.55 -23.07
N TRP A 237 19.29 -13.79 -22.85
CA TRP A 237 19.81 -14.79 -21.92
C TRP A 237 20.77 -14.18 -20.89
N LYS A 238 20.88 -12.85 -20.88
CA LYS A 238 21.78 -12.12 -19.98
C LYS A 238 21.23 -12.22 -18.56
N PRO A 239 21.96 -12.84 -17.62
CA PRO A 239 21.48 -12.95 -16.24
C PRO A 239 21.51 -11.59 -15.55
N SER A 240 20.62 -11.43 -14.58
CA SER A 240 20.58 -10.28 -13.68
C SER A 240 20.76 -10.73 -12.24
N TYR A 241 21.37 -9.89 -11.42
CA TYR A 241 21.73 -10.22 -10.04
C TYR A 241 21.28 -9.13 -9.09
N CYS A 242 20.77 -9.53 -7.92
CA CYS A 242 20.37 -8.57 -6.89
C CYS A 242 21.57 -7.85 -6.26
N SER A 243 22.74 -8.50 -6.23
CA SER A 243 23.97 -8.00 -5.62
C SER A 243 25.22 -8.56 -6.33
N LYS A 244 26.39 -7.96 -6.05
CA LYS A 244 27.68 -8.41 -6.63
C LYS A 244 28.09 -9.77 -6.09
N GLU A 245 27.64 -10.11 -4.90
CA GLU A 245 27.86 -11.38 -4.20
C GLU A 245 27.19 -12.51 -4.98
N CYS A 246 25.90 -12.34 -5.32
CA CYS A 246 25.17 -13.28 -6.18
C CYS A 246 25.84 -13.44 -7.55
N GLN A 247 26.28 -12.34 -8.17
CA GLN A 247 27.01 -12.40 -9.45
C GLN A 247 28.31 -13.20 -9.33
N ARG A 248 29.09 -12.98 -8.26
CA ARG A 248 30.34 -13.71 -8.02
C ARG A 248 30.11 -15.20 -7.75
N LYS A 249 29.08 -15.55 -6.97
CA LYS A 249 28.68 -16.94 -6.70
C LYS A 249 28.28 -17.67 -7.99
N ASP A 250 27.54 -17.00 -8.86
CA ASP A 250 27.06 -17.56 -10.13
C ASP A 250 28.12 -17.57 -11.24
N TRP A 251 29.17 -16.75 -11.13
CA TRP A 251 30.16 -16.54 -12.18
C TRP A 251 30.83 -17.82 -12.70
N PRO A 252 31.31 -18.77 -11.87
CA PRO A 252 31.93 -20.00 -12.36
C PRO A 252 31.02 -20.79 -13.31
N ARG A 253 29.72 -20.79 -13.02
CA ARG A 253 28.67 -21.47 -13.79
C ARG A 253 28.31 -20.70 -15.06
N HIS A 254 28.19 -19.37 -14.99
CA HIS A 254 27.81 -18.53 -16.13
C HIS A 254 28.95 -18.24 -17.12
N LYS A 255 30.20 -18.18 -16.65
CA LYS A 255 31.39 -17.80 -17.44
C LYS A 255 31.53 -18.53 -18.79
N PRO A 256 31.28 -19.85 -18.91
CA PRO A 256 31.36 -20.55 -20.20
C PRO A 256 30.36 -20.03 -21.25
N PHE A 257 29.20 -19.53 -20.80
CA PHE A 257 28.11 -19.02 -21.63
C PHE A 257 28.19 -17.51 -21.88
N CYS A 258 29.10 -16.81 -21.20
CA CYS A 258 29.24 -15.36 -21.25
C CYS A 258 30.00 -14.87 -22.50
N LYS A 259 29.48 -15.18 -23.70
CA LYS A 259 30.07 -14.86 -25.01
C LYS A 259 29.00 -14.33 -25.99
N ALA A 260 29.40 -13.54 -26.98
CA ALA A 260 28.49 -12.94 -27.97
C ALA A 260 27.67 -13.98 -28.75
N ASP A 261 28.33 -15.07 -29.15
CA ASP A 261 27.72 -16.18 -29.88
C ASP A 261 27.42 -17.38 -28.97
N GLY A 262 27.49 -17.19 -27.65
CA GLY A 262 27.32 -18.25 -26.67
C GLY A 262 25.95 -18.92 -26.77
N THR A 263 25.92 -20.23 -26.55
CA THR A 263 24.67 -20.95 -26.30
C THR A 263 24.00 -20.38 -25.05
N PRO A 264 22.65 -20.39 -24.98
CA PRO A 264 21.94 -20.01 -23.77
C PRO A 264 22.46 -20.78 -22.56
N ASP A 265 22.59 -20.09 -21.45
CA ASP A 265 22.91 -20.71 -20.17
C ASP A 265 21.73 -21.61 -19.74
N PRO A 266 21.93 -22.94 -19.57
CA PRO A 266 20.85 -23.86 -19.24
C PRO A 266 20.05 -23.49 -18.00
N SER A 267 20.68 -22.88 -16.97
CA SER A 267 19.94 -22.47 -15.77
C SER A 267 19.02 -21.29 -16.06
N ILE A 268 19.41 -20.40 -16.98
CA ILE A 268 18.62 -19.23 -17.37
C ILE A 268 17.44 -19.67 -18.24
N VAL A 269 17.65 -20.67 -19.10
CA VAL A 269 16.56 -21.34 -19.83
C VAL A 269 15.58 -21.96 -18.84
N ALA A 270 16.06 -22.76 -17.89
CA ALA A 270 15.22 -23.39 -16.88
C ALA A 270 14.46 -22.36 -16.02
N LEU A 271 15.12 -21.28 -15.59
CA LEU A 271 14.49 -20.17 -14.87
C LEU A 271 13.38 -19.52 -15.71
N ARG A 272 13.65 -19.24 -16.98
CA ARG A 272 12.69 -18.66 -17.92
C ARG A 272 11.46 -19.55 -18.07
N GLU A 273 11.65 -20.85 -18.27
CA GLU A 273 10.57 -21.81 -18.42
C GLU A 273 9.72 -21.93 -17.15
N ARG A 274 10.33 -21.96 -15.97
CA ARG A 274 9.59 -21.98 -14.69
C ARG A 274 8.71 -20.75 -14.52
N ILE A 275 9.23 -19.56 -14.84
CA ILE A 275 8.46 -18.30 -14.76
C ILE A 275 7.28 -18.33 -15.74
N ILE A 276 7.48 -18.83 -16.96
CA ILE A 276 6.41 -18.98 -17.96
C ILE A 276 5.32 -19.95 -17.45
N ARG A 277 5.71 -21.03 -16.76
CA ARG A 277 4.76 -21.98 -16.15
C ARG A 277 4.11 -21.47 -14.87
N GLY A 278 4.55 -20.32 -14.34
CA GLY A 278 4.07 -19.80 -13.05
C GLY A 278 4.51 -20.65 -11.85
N GLU A 279 5.58 -21.44 -11.99
CA GLU A 279 6.10 -22.30 -10.93
C GLU A 279 6.90 -21.47 -9.92
N SER A 280 6.43 -21.39 -8.68
CA SER A 280 7.21 -20.89 -7.54
C SER A 280 8.26 -21.94 -7.14
N GLU A 281 9.53 -21.55 -6.94
CA GLU A 281 10.63 -22.48 -6.63
C GLU A 281 10.31 -23.39 -5.42
N PRO A 282 10.22 -24.72 -5.61
CA PRO A 282 10.30 -25.69 -4.52
C PRO A 282 11.77 -26.09 -4.38
N GLY A 283 12.55 -25.29 -3.65
CA GLY A 283 13.98 -25.54 -3.47
C GLY A 283 14.33 -25.58 -2.00
N GLU A 284 14.92 -26.69 -1.56
CA GLU A 284 15.72 -26.76 -0.33
C GLU A 284 16.77 -25.65 -0.40
N ARG A 285 16.73 -24.69 0.53
CA ARG A 285 17.62 -23.52 0.52
C ARG A 285 18.79 -23.73 1.47
N GLU A 286 19.97 -23.35 1.01
CA GLU A 286 21.15 -23.23 1.86
C GLU A 286 20.88 -22.22 2.98
N GLU A 287 21.24 -22.62 4.21
CA GLU A 287 21.25 -21.75 5.38
C GLU A 287 22.10 -20.49 5.10
N PRO A 288 21.55 -19.27 5.26
CA PRO A 288 22.31 -18.05 5.07
C PRO A 288 23.49 -17.98 6.04
N GLN A 289 24.63 -17.50 5.55
CA GLN A 289 25.70 -17.05 6.44
C GLN A 289 25.17 -15.84 7.23
N ALA A 290 25.19 -15.93 8.56
CA ALA A 290 24.71 -14.88 9.46
C ALA A 290 25.34 -13.52 9.10
N VAL A 291 24.50 -12.54 8.76
CA VAL A 291 24.92 -11.18 8.42
C VAL A 291 24.69 -10.27 9.62
N PRO A 292 25.65 -9.43 10.03
CA PRO A 292 25.42 -8.46 11.11
C PRO A 292 24.26 -7.52 10.79
N ALA A 293 23.30 -7.40 11.72
CA ALA A 293 22.06 -6.63 11.57
C ALA A 293 22.26 -5.13 11.24
N THR A 294 23.46 -4.58 11.49
CA THR A 294 23.76 -3.15 11.33
C THR A 294 23.92 -2.68 9.88
N SER A 295 23.84 -3.56 8.87
CA SER A 295 24.01 -3.20 7.45
C SER A 295 22.80 -3.47 6.54
N GLY A 296 21.62 -3.77 7.10
CA GLY A 296 20.48 -4.29 6.35
C GLY A 296 19.73 -3.30 5.44
N PHE A 297 19.99 -1.99 5.55
CA PHE A 297 19.23 -0.96 4.85
C PHE A 297 20.11 -0.07 3.97
N VAL A 298 19.66 0.17 2.75
CA VAL A 298 20.22 1.12 1.79
C VAL A 298 19.52 2.47 1.98
N GLN A 299 20.30 3.49 2.29
CA GLN A 299 19.83 4.87 2.30
C GLN A 299 19.43 5.29 0.89
N ARG A 300 18.20 5.76 0.74
CA ARG A 300 17.62 6.21 -0.53
C ARG A 300 16.82 7.48 -0.29
N THR A 301 16.73 8.34 -1.29
CA THR A 301 15.91 9.54 -1.16
C THR A 301 14.41 9.19 -1.16
N PRO A 302 13.54 10.04 -0.61
CA PRO A 302 12.10 9.83 -0.69
C PRO A 302 11.58 9.67 -2.12
N GLU A 303 12.17 10.37 -3.10
CA GLU A 303 11.82 10.27 -4.51
C GLU A 303 12.22 8.91 -5.09
N GLU A 304 13.39 8.38 -4.74
CA GLU A 304 13.84 7.05 -5.15
C GLU A 304 12.94 5.96 -4.58
N ILE A 305 12.54 6.08 -3.31
CA ILE A 305 11.61 5.16 -2.65
C ILE A 305 10.24 5.22 -3.34
N ALA A 306 9.70 6.43 -3.56
CA ALA A 306 8.39 6.64 -4.19
C ALA A 306 8.35 6.15 -5.65
N SER A 307 9.48 6.19 -6.36
CA SER A 307 9.56 5.72 -7.74
C SER A 307 9.34 4.21 -7.89
N GLY A 308 9.55 3.42 -6.82
CA GLY A 308 9.54 1.96 -6.87
C GLY A 308 10.66 1.35 -7.71
N ARG A 309 11.58 2.15 -8.28
CA ARG A 309 12.62 1.69 -9.22
C ARG A 309 13.59 0.66 -8.63
N HIS A 310 13.73 0.68 -7.30
CA HIS A 310 14.59 -0.21 -6.54
C HIS A 310 13.82 -1.21 -5.68
N GLU A 311 12.49 -1.30 -5.85
CA GLU A 311 11.67 -2.24 -5.11
C GLU A 311 12.01 -3.66 -5.55
N ARG A 312 12.28 -4.49 -4.54
CA ARG A 312 12.55 -5.92 -4.67
C ARG A 312 11.45 -6.67 -3.93
N ARG A 313 11.14 -7.86 -4.43
CA ARG A 313 10.13 -8.75 -3.89
C ARG A 313 10.74 -10.11 -3.62
N MET A 314 10.16 -10.78 -2.65
CA MET A 314 10.55 -12.11 -2.26
C MET A 314 9.30 -12.84 -1.77
N ASN A 315 9.03 -13.99 -2.39
CA ASN A 315 7.92 -14.86 -2.00
C ASN A 315 8.44 -15.87 -0.98
N ILE A 316 7.74 -15.95 0.15
CA ILE A 316 8.04 -16.87 1.24
C ILE A 316 6.91 -17.89 1.27
N GLY A 317 7.19 -19.12 0.83
CA GLY A 317 6.19 -20.19 0.84
C GLY A 317 5.81 -20.58 2.27
N MET A 318 4.53 -20.89 2.49
CA MET A 318 4.02 -21.42 3.75
C MET A 318 3.88 -22.95 3.68
N PRO A 319 4.07 -23.69 4.81
CA PRO A 319 3.99 -25.16 4.81
C PRO A 319 2.64 -25.73 4.35
N GLU A 320 1.54 -25.06 4.70
CA GLU A 320 0.16 -25.48 4.36
C GLU A 320 -0.29 -25.02 2.96
N GLY A 321 0.64 -24.50 2.15
CA GLY A 321 0.34 -23.86 0.88
C GLY A 321 0.07 -22.37 1.02
N GLY A 322 0.17 -21.67 -0.11
CA GLY A 322 0.21 -20.21 -0.15
C GLY A 322 1.59 -19.64 0.18
N GLY A 323 1.67 -18.32 0.32
CA GLY A 323 2.92 -17.64 0.64
C GLY A 323 2.71 -16.20 1.05
N VAL A 324 3.69 -15.67 1.79
CA VAL A 324 3.79 -14.25 2.15
C VAL A 324 4.74 -13.59 1.16
N THR A 325 4.28 -12.55 0.47
CA THR A 325 5.16 -11.71 -0.34
C THR A 325 5.68 -10.56 0.50
N MET A 326 7.00 -10.48 0.65
CA MET A 326 7.66 -9.32 1.21
C MET A 326 8.18 -8.44 0.08
N SER A 327 7.91 -7.13 0.12
CA SER A 327 8.53 -6.16 -0.77
C SER A 327 9.26 -5.08 0.00
N SER A 328 10.41 -4.65 -0.52
CA SER A 328 11.15 -3.54 0.06
C SER A 328 11.94 -2.79 -1.00
N SER A 329 11.89 -1.47 -0.92
CA SER A 329 12.75 -0.57 -1.68
C SER A 329 13.90 -0.03 -0.83
N THR A 330 14.14 -0.54 0.38
CA THR A 330 15.22 -0.06 1.29
C THR A 330 16.07 -1.19 1.84
N MET A 331 15.57 -2.43 1.92
CA MET A 331 16.37 -3.56 2.38
C MET A 331 17.44 -3.97 1.35
N THR A 332 18.61 -4.35 1.84
CA THR A 332 19.63 -5.00 1.01
C THR A 332 19.15 -6.41 0.62
N PRO A 333 19.57 -6.94 -0.54
CA PRO A 333 19.28 -8.31 -0.92
C PRO A 333 19.68 -9.35 0.13
N GLU A 334 20.81 -9.12 0.78
CA GLU A 334 21.35 -9.94 1.86
C GLU A 334 20.38 -9.98 3.04
N PHE A 335 19.91 -8.82 3.48
CA PHE A 335 18.96 -8.73 4.59
C PHE A 335 17.57 -9.27 4.23
N MET A 336 17.12 -9.13 2.98
CA MET A 336 15.86 -9.78 2.55
C MET A 336 15.94 -11.31 2.65
N ARG A 337 17.06 -11.91 2.23
CA ARG A 337 17.28 -13.36 2.35
C ARG A 337 17.31 -13.82 3.80
N ASP A 338 17.97 -13.04 4.66
CA ASP A 338 18.04 -13.30 6.10
C ASP A 338 16.66 -13.28 6.76
N VAL A 339 15.86 -12.24 6.50
CA VAL A 339 14.47 -12.14 6.97
C VAL A 339 13.62 -13.30 6.45
N GLN A 340 13.76 -13.66 5.17
CA GLN A 340 13.05 -14.81 4.62
C GLN A 340 13.42 -16.11 5.32
N TYR A 341 14.71 -16.36 5.53
CA TYR A 341 15.19 -17.56 6.21
C TYR A 341 14.60 -17.67 7.62
N HIS A 342 14.68 -16.58 8.40
CA HIS A 342 14.10 -16.55 9.74
C HIS A 342 12.58 -16.75 9.75
N LEU A 343 11.86 -16.14 8.80
CA LEU A 343 10.43 -16.37 8.65
C LEU A 343 10.11 -17.83 8.28
N GLN A 344 10.90 -18.46 7.42
CA GLN A 344 10.72 -19.88 7.07
C GLN A 344 10.95 -20.79 8.27
N ARG A 345 12.01 -20.56 9.06
CA ARG A 345 12.27 -21.32 10.30
C ARG A 345 11.13 -21.20 11.30
N LEU A 346 10.67 -19.97 11.54
CA LEU A 346 9.53 -19.71 12.43
C LEU A 346 8.26 -20.42 11.95
N MET A 347 7.98 -20.41 10.63
CA MET A 347 6.82 -21.10 10.06
C MET A 347 6.95 -22.62 10.11
N ASN A 348 8.16 -23.16 10.09
CA ASN A 348 8.42 -24.59 10.22
C ASN A 348 8.40 -25.07 11.69
N GLY A 349 8.18 -24.17 12.66
CA GLY A 349 8.20 -24.51 14.08
C GLY A 349 9.61 -24.80 14.63
N GLU A 350 10.66 -24.36 13.94
CA GLU A 350 12.01 -24.42 14.46
C GLU A 350 12.18 -23.30 15.50
N GLU A 351 12.31 -23.67 16.78
CA GLU A 351 12.57 -22.71 17.85
C GLU A 351 13.89 -21.96 17.60
N SER A 352 13.83 -20.63 17.76
CA SER A 352 14.90 -19.68 17.47
C SER A 352 16.01 -19.68 18.50
#